data_AF-A0A381X9D1-F1
#
_entry.id   AF-A0A381X9D1-F1
#
_cell.length_a   1.000
_cell.length_b   1.000
_cell.length_c   1.000
_cell.angle_alpha   90.00
_cell.angle_beta   90.00
_cell.angle_gamma   90.00
#
_symmetry.space_group_name_H-M   'P 1'
#
loop_
_entity.id
_entity.type
_entity.pdbx_description
1 polymer ?
#
loop_
_entity_poly.entity_id
_entity_poly.type
_entity_poly.pdbx_seq_one_letter_code
_entity_poly.pdbx_strand_id
1 'polypeptide(L)'
;MRKEFVVVRIDAAPDAAPYVVVSLSSKKDVQENNGPLTSPFGKANVMGFSNMNDMAKELNKMMTGGGMGMMGNTTSIKLDMLEYKKLGLSVGDKVFLDISKAESSGV
;
A
#
# COMPACT_ATOMS: atom_id res chain seq x y z
N MET A 1 13.03 -11.31 -13.12
CA MET A 1 12.41 -10.14 -13.77
C MET A 1 12.50 -8.96 -12.81
N ARG A 2 13.17 -7.89 -13.21
CA ARG A 2 13.43 -6.74 -12.33
C ARG A 2 12.45 -5.61 -12.62
N LYS A 3 11.75 -5.15 -11.59
CA LYS A 3 10.82 -3.99 -11.65
C LYS A 3 11.17 -2.97 -10.57
N GLU A 4 10.86 -1.72 -10.86
CA GLU A 4 11.14 -0.58 -9.98
C GLU A 4 9.87 -0.13 -9.26
N PHE A 5 10.00 0.11 -7.96
CA PHE A 5 8.91 0.52 -7.08
C PHE A 5 9.35 1.62 -6.13
N VAL A 6 8.38 2.25 -5.47
CA VAL A 6 8.57 3.17 -4.36
C VAL A 6 7.88 2.58 -3.14
N VAL A 7 8.56 2.61 -2.00
CA VAL A 7 7.95 2.25 -0.71
C VAL A 7 6.94 3.32 -0.34
N VAL A 8 5.66 2.95 -0.23
CA VAL A 8 4.58 3.90 0.09
C VAL A 8 4.08 3.75 1.53
N ARG A 9 4.29 2.57 2.15
CA ARG A 9 3.87 2.31 3.53
C ARG A 9 4.70 1.20 4.16
N ILE A 10 4.89 1.30 5.48
CA ILE A 10 5.51 0.27 6.32
C ILE A 10 4.66 0.14 7.57
N ASP A 11 4.01 -1.00 7.75
CA ASP A 11 3.15 -1.27 8.90
C ASP A 11 3.79 -2.33 9.79
N ALA A 12 3.80 -2.10 11.11
CA ALA A 12 4.17 -3.12 12.07
C ALA A 12 3.04 -4.16 12.20
N ALA A 13 3.41 -5.39 12.55
CA ALA A 13 2.43 -6.45 12.78
C ALA A 13 1.40 -6.05 13.86
N PRO A 14 0.09 -6.18 13.60
CA PRO A 14 -0.96 -5.77 14.54
C PRO A 14 -1.04 -6.69 15.77
N ASP A 15 -0.50 -7.90 15.66
CA ASP A 15 -0.40 -8.93 16.70
C ASP A 15 0.94 -8.87 17.47
N ALA A 16 1.72 -7.79 17.30
CA ALA A 16 3.05 -7.60 17.89
C ALA A 16 4.07 -8.69 17.52
N ALA A 17 3.80 -9.49 16.50
CA ALA A 17 4.78 -10.41 15.94
C ALA A 17 5.97 -9.64 15.33
N PRO A 18 7.19 -10.22 15.29
CA PRO A 18 8.40 -9.53 14.89
C PRO A 18 8.52 -9.40 13.36
N TYR A 19 7.47 -8.93 12.68
CA TYR A 19 7.49 -8.65 11.24
C TYR A 19 6.90 -7.28 10.91
N VAL A 20 7.22 -6.80 9.72
CA VAL A 20 6.59 -5.63 9.11
C VAL A 20 5.98 -6.00 7.76
N VAL A 21 4.98 -5.24 7.34
CA VAL A 21 4.40 -5.30 6.01
C VAL A 21 4.83 -4.05 5.25
N VAL A 22 5.60 -4.23 4.18
CA VAL A 22 6.05 -3.15 3.30
C VAL A 22 5.16 -3.13 2.08
N SER A 23 4.49 -2.00 1.85
CA SER A 23 3.69 -1.78 0.64
C SER A 23 4.48 -0.95 -0.37
N LEU A 24 4.55 -1.47 -1.59
CA LEU A 24 5.28 -0.92 -2.72
C LEU A 24 4.30 -0.48 -3.80
N SER A 25 4.53 0.67 -4.40
CA SER A 25 3.74 1.17 -5.53
C SER A 25 4.65 1.42 -6.74
N SER A 26 4.13 1.25 -7.96
CA SER A 26 4.91 1.59 -9.14
C SER A 26 5.03 3.12 -9.28
N LYS A 27 6.07 3.61 -9.93
CA LYS A 27 6.24 5.07 -10.14
C LYS A 27 5.06 5.73 -10.84
N LYS A 28 4.37 5.00 -11.72
CA LYS A 28 3.21 5.50 -12.46
C LYS A 28 2.04 5.74 -11.51
N ASP A 29 1.80 4.80 -10.60
CA ASP A 29 0.71 4.87 -9.63
C ASP A 29 0.97 5.93 -8.55
N VAL A 30 2.23 6.19 -8.18
CA VAL A 30 2.57 7.26 -7.22
C VAL A 30 2.32 8.66 -7.79
N GLN A 31 2.52 8.88 -9.09
CA GLN A 31 2.25 10.16 -9.73
C GLN A 31 0.75 10.43 -9.92
N GLU A 32 -0.05 9.39 -10.15
CA GLU A 32 -1.51 9.52 -10.28
C GLU A 32 -2.22 9.69 -8.93
N ASN A 33 -1.61 9.24 -7.82
CA ASN A 33 -2.23 9.19 -6.50
C ASN A 33 -1.77 10.30 -5.55
N ASN A 34 -1.77 11.56 -6.03
CA ASN A 34 -1.60 12.77 -5.21
C ASN A 34 -2.85 13.11 -4.36
N GLY A 35 -3.69 12.11 -4.04
CA GLY A 35 -4.80 12.22 -3.10
C GLY A 35 -4.36 11.77 -1.70
N PRO A 36 -4.97 12.28 -0.62
CA PRO A 36 -4.59 11.88 0.73
C PRO A 36 -4.71 10.36 0.90
N LEU A 37 -3.58 9.72 1.25
CA LEU A 37 -3.48 8.29 1.55
C LEU A 37 -4.39 7.96 2.73
N THR A 38 -5.61 7.51 2.43
CA THR A 38 -6.58 7.08 3.43
C THR A 38 -6.19 5.68 3.92
N SER A 39 -5.88 5.57 5.21
CA SER A 39 -5.60 4.30 5.87
C SER A 39 -6.79 3.34 5.71
N PRO A 40 -6.56 2.05 5.36
CA PRO A 40 -7.62 1.04 5.34
C PRO A 40 -8.15 0.72 6.74
N PHE A 41 -7.43 1.14 7.80
CA PHE A 41 -7.92 1.16 9.17
C PHE A 41 -8.20 2.61 9.57
N GLY A 42 -9.43 3.03 9.26
CA GLY A 42 -10.19 4.13 9.85
C GLY A 42 -9.45 5.38 10.33
N LYS A 43 -9.58 6.47 9.56
CA LYS A 43 -9.93 7.81 10.05
C LYS A 43 -10.26 8.67 8.83
N ALA A 44 -11.56 8.80 8.56
CA ALA A 44 -12.07 9.76 7.60
C ALA A 44 -11.75 11.16 8.12
N ASN A 45 -10.83 11.86 7.46
CA ASN A 45 -10.61 13.28 7.68
C ASN A 45 -11.89 14.01 7.27
N VAL A 46 -12.70 14.40 8.26
CA VAL A 46 -13.98 15.12 8.07
C VAL A 46 -13.81 16.61 7.81
N MET A 47 -12.61 17.10 7.48
CA MET A 47 -12.34 18.53 7.26
C MET A 47 -12.55 18.98 5.80
N GLY A 48 -13.55 18.43 5.11
CA GLY A 48 -13.82 18.76 3.69
C GLY A 48 -15.29 18.76 3.26
N PHE A 49 -16.23 18.34 4.11
CA PHE A 49 -17.64 18.32 3.74
C PHE A 49 -18.33 19.60 4.21
N SER A 50 -18.39 20.60 3.33
CA SER A 50 -19.19 21.80 3.58
C SER A 50 -20.70 21.52 3.57
N ASN A 51 -21.16 20.38 3.02
CA ASN A 51 -22.59 20.04 2.93
C ASN A 51 -22.86 18.52 3.04
N MET A 52 -23.96 18.12 3.69
CA MET A 52 -24.43 16.73 3.81
C MET A 52 -24.76 16.08 2.45
N ASN A 53 -25.18 16.89 1.46
CA ASN A 53 -25.48 16.43 0.10
C ASN A 53 -24.21 16.06 -0.69
N ASP A 54 -23.11 16.76 -0.44
CA ASP A 54 -21.80 16.45 -1.05
C ASP A 54 -21.19 15.23 -0.38
N MET A 55 -21.35 15.10 0.94
CA MET A 55 -20.99 13.88 1.67
C MET A 55 -21.72 12.66 1.09
N ALA A 56 -23.03 12.72 0.87
CA ALA A 56 -23.79 11.59 0.31
C ALA A 56 -23.36 11.21 -1.11
N LYS A 57 -22.99 12.19 -1.95
CA LYS A 57 -22.46 11.93 -3.29
C LYS A 57 -21.05 11.32 -3.26
N GLU A 58 -20.19 11.81 -2.37
CA GLU A 58 -18.86 11.22 -2.16
C GLU A 58 -18.94 9.83 -1.53
N LEU A 59 -19.84 9.62 -0.55
CA LEU A 59 -20.10 8.30 0.04
C LEU A 59 -20.65 7.34 -1.00
N ASN A 60 -21.57 7.78 -1.86
CA ASN A 60 -22.08 6.95 -2.95
C ASN A 60 -20.97 6.64 -3.95
N LYS A 61 -20.11 7.59 -4.33
CA LYS A 61 -18.90 7.32 -5.11
C LYS A 61 -17.92 6.34 -4.43
N MET A 62 -17.75 6.46 -3.12
CA MET A 62 -16.82 5.63 -2.35
C MET A 62 -17.38 4.23 -2.08
N MET A 63 -18.71 4.11 -1.97
CA MET A 63 -19.42 2.85 -1.70
C MET A 63 -19.74 2.09 -3.00
N THR A 64 -20.06 2.79 -4.09
CA THR A 64 -20.33 2.19 -5.41
C THR A 64 -19.08 2.08 -6.28
N GLY A 65 -18.02 2.82 -5.96
CA GLY A 65 -16.71 2.81 -6.64
C GLY A 65 -15.67 1.88 -6.01
N GLY A 66 -16.08 0.68 -5.55
CA GLY A 66 -15.12 -0.39 -5.28
C GLY A 66 -14.65 -0.53 -3.83
N GLY A 67 -15.60 -0.61 -2.89
CA GLY A 67 -15.37 -1.05 -1.50
C GLY A 67 -14.86 -2.50 -1.33
N MET A 68 -14.47 -3.17 -2.42
CA MET A 68 -13.79 -4.47 -2.40
C MET A 68 -12.45 -4.45 -3.17
N GLY A 69 -11.97 -3.24 -3.54
CA GLY A 69 -10.90 -3.03 -4.52
C GLY A 69 -9.88 -1.95 -4.17
N MET A 70 -9.78 -1.51 -2.90
CA MET A 70 -8.62 -0.75 -2.38
C MET A 70 -7.28 -1.54 -2.46
N MET A 71 -7.27 -2.64 -3.22
CA MET A 71 -6.11 -3.24 -3.87
C MET A 71 -5.66 -2.37 -5.06
N GLY A 72 -5.49 -1.07 -4.83
CA GLY A 72 -4.90 -0.18 -5.83
C GLY A 72 -3.42 -0.53 -5.97
N ASN A 73 -3.08 -1.31 -7.01
CA ASN A 73 -1.75 -1.56 -7.61
C ASN A 73 -0.52 -1.72 -6.69
N THR A 74 -0.72 -1.98 -5.40
CA THR A 74 0.37 -2.01 -4.42
C THR A 74 0.79 -3.45 -4.15
N THR A 75 2.08 -3.72 -4.33
CA THR A 75 2.70 -5.00 -3.98
C THR A 75 3.06 -4.96 -2.50
N SER A 76 2.51 -5.85 -1.69
CA SER A 76 2.84 -5.93 -0.26
C SER A 76 3.75 -7.12 0.03
N ILE A 77 4.79 -6.91 0.83
CA ILE A 77 5.78 -7.91 1.19
C ILE A 77 5.91 -7.96 2.70
N LYS A 78 5.82 -9.16 3.26
CA LYS A 78 6.10 -9.39 4.68
C LYS A 78 7.60 -9.59 4.85
N LEU A 79 8.21 -8.83 5.73
CA LEU A 79 9.64 -8.93 6.07
C LEU A 79 9.78 -9.14 7.57
N ASP A 80 10.71 -10.01 7.97
CA ASP A 80 11.09 -10.12 9.38
C ASP A 80 11.75 -8.81 9.86
N MET A 81 11.61 -8.50 11.15
CA MET A 81 12.19 -7.29 11.74
C MET A 81 13.71 -7.18 11.58
N LEU A 82 14.44 -8.30 11.55
CA LEU A 82 15.89 -8.30 11.29
C LEU A 82 16.20 -8.02 9.82
N GLU A 83 15.43 -8.61 8.89
CA GLU A 83 15.59 -8.38 7.45
C GLU A 83 15.29 -6.92 7.11
N TYR A 84 14.17 -6.41 7.62
CA TYR A 84 13.78 -5.00 7.47
C TYR A 84 14.88 -4.04 7.94
N LYS A 85 15.43 -4.27 9.14
CA LYS A 85 16.52 -3.44 9.69
C LYS A 85 17.80 -3.51 8.86
N LYS A 86 18.15 -4.68 8.33
CA LYS A 86 19.33 -4.85 7.47
C LYS A 86 19.16 -4.14 6.12
N LEU A 87 17.95 -4.13 5.57
CA LEU A 87 17.64 -3.49 4.29
C LEU A 87 17.56 -1.96 4.42
N GLY A 88 17.33 -1.41 5.61
CA GLY A 88 17.32 0.03 5.86
C GLY A 88 16.19 0.78 5.14
N LEU A 89 15.08 0.09 4.84
CA LEU A 89 13.99 0.64 4.03
C LEU A 89 13.20 1.72 4.77
N SER A 90 12.94 2.81 4.08
CA SER A 90 12.12 3.94 4.51
C SER A 90 11.01 4.24 3.51
N VAL A 91 9.93 4.88 3.97
CA VAL A 91 8.87 5.36 3.08
C VAL A 91 9.44 6.43 2.15
N GLY A 92 9.16 6.32 0.86
CA GLY A 92 9.72 7.16 -0.20
C GLY A 92 10.92 6.53 -0.91
N ASP A 93 11.50 5.46 -0.37
CA ASP A 93 12.65 4.82 -0.99
C ASP A 93 12.28 4.17 -2.31
N LYS A 94 13.13 4.40 -3.31
CA LYS A 94 13.07 3.73 -4.60
C LYS A 94 13.78 2.39 -4.49
N VAL A 95 13.04 1.30 -4.73
CA VAL A 95 13.55 -0.07 -4.62
C VAL A 95 13.38 -0.82 -5.93
N PHE A 96 14.21 -1.85 -6.12
CA PHE A 96 14.07 -2.78 -7.22
C PHE A 96 13.68 -4.15 -6.67
N LEU A 97 12.64 -4.73 -7.23
CA LEU A 97 12.21 -6.08 -6.93
C LEU A 97 12.59 -7.00 -8.10
N ASP A 98 13.38 -8.03 -7.84
CA ASP A 98 13.66 -9.08 -8.82
C ASP A 98 12.92 -10.36 -8.45
N ILE A 99 12.06 -10.82 -9.37
CA ILE A 99 11.31 -12.07 -9.22
C ILE A 99 11.83 -13.05 -10.27
N SER A 100 12.50 -14.10 -9.84
CA SER A 100 12.85 -15.23 -10.70
C SER A 100 11.88 -16.38 -10.47
N LYS A 101 11.41 -17.01 -11.55
CA LYS A 101 10.71 -18.30 -11.47
C LYS A 101 11.72 -19.38 -11.10
N ALA A 102 11.39 -20.24 -10.15
CA ALA A 102 12.17 -21.46 -9.92
C ALA A 102 11.97 -22.40 -11.11
N GLU A 103 13.05 -22.76 -11.80
CA GLU A 103 13.04 -23.81 -12.83
C GLU A 103 13.12 -25.16 -12.09
N SER A 104 12.07 -25.98 -12.19
CA SER A 104 11.84 -27.23 -11.46
C SER A 104 11.46 -27.09 -9.97
N SER A 105 10.15 -27.20 -9.73
CA SER A 105 9.63 -27.88 -8.55
C SER A 105 8.72 -28.99 -9.03
N GLY A 106 9.32 -29.97 -9.71
CA GLY A 106 8.70 -31.29 -9.85
C GLY A 106 8.62 -31.91 -8.47
N VAL A 107 7.41 -32.00 -7.93
CA VAL A 107 7.05 -33.01 -6.94
C VAL A 107 6.57 -34.23 -7.71
#